data_AF-A0A4Q1ZUX3-F1
#
_entry.id   AF-A0A4Q1ZUX3-F1
#
_cell.length_a   1.000
_cell.length_b   1.000
_cell.length_c   1.000
_cell.angle_alpha   90.00
_cell.angle_beta   90.00
_cell.angle_gamma   90.00
#
_symmetry.space_group_name_H-M   'P 1'
#
loop_
_entity.id
_entity.type
_entity.pdbx_description
1 polymer ?
#
loop_
_entity_poly.entity_id
_entity_poly.type
_entity_poly.pdbx_seq_one_letter_code
_entity_poly.pdbx_strand_id
1 'polypeptide(L)'
;MGQIIKYYDLTSYFITSTNSLIVICNNKKLKKDIGLQYHHFSLNQELAKKMNEIEVEKKALFVIDILNEMFEINENIVVSDFEMLFNPSYQLDPLKYFINLSNKRKIILEWCGDFDGENLTYATPNYLDYIAYKVDKHNITCVI
;
A
#
# COMPACT_ATOMS: atom_id res chain seq x y z
N MET A 1 2.71 -8.78 -15.15
CA MET A 1 1.59 -9.57 -14.59
C MET A 1 1.89 -9.76 -13.12
N GLY A 2 0.88 -9.67 -12.26
CA GLY A 2 1.08 -9.88 -10.83
C GLY A 2 1.35 -11.35 -10.50
N GLN A 3 1.96 -11.58 -9.35
CA GLN A 3 2.32 -12.92 -8.88
C GLN A 3 2.06 -13.07 -7.38
N ILE A 4 2.00 -14.32 -6.94
CA ILE A 4 1.80 -14.68 -5.53
C ILE A 4 2.98 -15.57 -5.12
N ILE A 5 3.64 -15.22 -4.03
CA ILE A 5 4.77 -15.96 -3.46
C ILE A 5 4.50 -16.29 -2.00
N LYS A 6 5.22 -17.27 -1.45
CA LYS A 6 5.16 -17.54 -0.02
C LYS A 6 6.09 -16.62 0.75
N TYR A 7 5.78 -16.42 2.02
CA TYR A 7 6.59 -15.60 2.92
C TYR A 7 8.08 -16.02 2.95
N TYR A 8 8.38 -17.32 2.86
CA TYR A 8 9.76 -17.81 2.86
C TYR A 8 10.54 -17.49 1.57
N ASP A 9 9.85 -17.13 0.48
CA ASP A 9 10.47 -16.68 -0.78
C ASP A 9 10.83 -15.17 -0.72
N LEU A 10 10.31 -14.45 0.28
CA LEU A 10 10.57 -13.02 0.49
C LEU A 10 11.95 -12.80 1.12
N THR A 11 12.99 -12.89 0.29
CA THR A 11 14.38 -12.64 0.68
C THR A 11 14.80 -11.19 0.42
N SER A 12 15.90 -10.75 1.03
CA SER A 12 16.49 -9.43 0.75
C SER A 12 16.87 -9.25 -0.73
N TYR A 13 17.38 -10.30 -1.36
CA TYR A 13 17.64 -10.34 -2.80
C TYR A 13 16.36 -10.16 -3.62
N PHE A 14 15.27 -10.85 -3.25
CA PHE A 14 13.99 -10.71 -3.94
C PHE A 14 13.48 -9.26 -3.85
N ILE A 15 13.48 -8.68 -2.64
CA ILE A 15 12.97 -7.32 -2.43
C ILE A 15 13.77 -6.28 -3.23
N THR A 16 15.10 -6.44 -3.28
CA THR A 16 15.98 -5.51 -4.00
C THR A 16 15.87 -5.67 -5.52
N SER A 17 15.70 -6.89 -6.02
CA SER A 17 15.65 -7.19 -7.47
C SER A 17 14.27 -7.03 -8.12
N THR A 18 13.18 -7.13 -7.36
CA THR A 18 11.83 -7.06 -7.95
C THR A 18 11.43 -5.65 -8.40
N ASN A 19 10.79 -5.56 -9.56
CA ASN A 19 10.23 -4.32 -10.10
C ASN A 19 8.72 -4.19 -9.88
N SER A 20 8.11 -5.14 -9.16
CA SER A 20 6.70 -5.08 -8.77
C SER A 20 6.56 -4.53 -7.36
N LEU A 21 5.44 -3.86 -7.06
CA LEU A 21 5.08 -3.49 -5.70
C LEU A 21 4.90 -4.76 -4.84
N ILE A 22 5.55 -4.83 -3.68
CA ILE A 22 5.39 -5.95 -2.76
C ILE A 22 4.22 -5.66 -1.83
N VAL A 23 3.31 -6.62 -1.71
CA VAL A 23 2.13 -6.51 -0.86
C VAL A 23 2.07 -7.73 0.08
N ILE A 24 2.28 -7.51 1.37
CA ILE A 24 2.14 -8.54 2.38
C ILE A 24 0.65 -8.73 2.69
N CYS A 25 0.15 -9.95 2.54
CA CYS A 25 -1.25 -10.29 2.63
C CYS A 25 -1.58 -11.03 3.95
N ASN A 26 -2.87 -11.18 4.25
CA ASN A 26 -3.40 -11.99 5.37
C ASN A 26 -2.95 -11.54 6.77
N ASN A 27 -2.88 -10.22 7.02
CA ASN A 27 -2.47 -9.65 8.32
C ASN A 27 -1.10 -10.14 8.83
N LYS A 28 -0.27 -10.72 7.95
CA LYS A 28 1.10 -11.05 8.30
C LYS A 28 1.90 -9.77 8.30
N LYS A 29 2.46 -9.41 9.45
CA LYS A 29 3.42 -8.31 9.52
C LYS A 29 4.73 -8.72 8.88
N LEU A 30 5.41 -7.77 8.24
CA LEU A 30 6.77 -7.98 7.80
C LEU A 30 7.64 -8.26 9.04
N LYS A 31 8.31 -9.41 9.06
CA LYS A 31 9.23 -9.78 10.13
C LYS A 31 10.53 -8.98 9.99
N LYS A 32 11.05 -8.54 11.13
CA LYS A 32 12.32 -7.80 11.24
C LYS A 32 13.52 -8.60 10.71
N ASP A 33 13.41 -9.91 10.60
CA ASP A 33 14.50 -10.83 10.29
C ASP A 33 14.89 -10.90 8.79
N ILE A 34 14.27 -10.11 7.91
CA ILE A 34 14.58 -10.10 6.46
C ILE A 34 15.95 -9.48 6.15
N GLY A 35 16.68 -9.00 7.16
CA GLY A 35 18.06 -8.53 7.03
C GLY A 35 18.19 -7.20 6.26
N LEU A 36 17.09 -6.48 6.11
CA LEU A 36 17.02 -5.15 5.50
C LEU A 36 16.44 -4.17 6.51
N GLN A 37 17.03 -2.97 6.57
CA GLN A 37 16.49 -1.90 7.39
C GLN A 37 15.33 -1.24 6.63
N TYR A 38 14.17 -1.21 7.28
CA TYR A 38 12.98 -0.54 6.80
C TYR A 38 12.46 0.44 7.85
N HIS A 39 11.95 1.56 7.38
CA HIS A 39 11.13 2.44 8.18
C HIS A 39 9.67 1.96 8.12
N HIS A 40 9.08 1.63 9.27
CA HIS A 40 7.66 1.32 9.35
C HIS A 40 6.86 2.61 9.46
N PHE A 41 5.90 2.79 8.55
CA PHE A 41 5.12 4.01 8.41
C PHE A 41 3.62 3.69 8.46
N SER A 42 2.98 4.05 9.57
CA SER A 42 1.52 3.97 9.73
C SER A 42 0.88 5.20 9.08
N LEU A 43 0.24 5.02 7.92
CA LEU A 43 -0.14 6.15 7.08
C LEU A 43 -1.29 6.96 7.68
N ASN A 44 -2.32 6.29 8.19
CA ASN A 44 -3.56 6.90 8.62
C ASN A 44 -3.30 7.98 9.67
N GLN A 45 -2.44 7.70 10.64
CA GLN A 45 -2.17 8.66 11.72
C GLN A 45 -1.56 9.97 11.18
N GLU A 46 -0.57 9.86 10.30
CA GLU A 46 0.13 11.02 9.76
C GLU A 46 -0.72 11.77 8.72
N LEU A 47 -1.46 11.04 7.88
CA LEU A 47 -2.36 11.64 6.91
C LEU A 47 -3.55 12.33 7.59
N ALA A 48 -4.13 11.74 8.63
CA ALA A 48 -5.21 12.38 9.40
C ALA A 48 -4.78 13.74 9.96
N LYS A 49 -3.57 13.84 10.52
CA LYS A 49 -3.05 15.11 11.06
C LYS A 49 -2.99 16.19 9.98
N LYS A 50 -2.44 15.87 8.80
CA LYS A 50 -2.33 16.82 7.68
C LYS A 50 -3.69 17.17 7.05
N MET A 51 -4.62 16.22 7.01
CA MET A 51 -5.95 16.39 6.39
C MET A 51 -6.98 17.05 7.30
N ASN A 52 -6.70 17.23 8.59
CA ASN A 52 -7.65 17.80 9.55
C ASN A 52 -7.94 19.28 9.30
N GLU A 53 -7.00 20.00 8.70
CA GLU A 53 -7.10 21.44 8.41
C GLU A 53 -7.74 21.73 7.04
N ILE A 54 -8.03 20.69 6.26
CA ILE A 54 -8.57 20.81 4.89
C ILE A 54 -10.08 20.57 4.91
N GLU A 55 -10.83 21.52 4.35
CA GLU A 55 -12.26 21.41 4.08
C GLU A 55 -12.57 20.14 3.26
N VAL A 56 -13.66 19.45 3.59
CA VAL A 56 -14.01 18.13 3.03
C VAL A 56 -14.02 18.16 1.50
N GLU A 57 -14.56 19.22 0.91
CA GLU A 57 -14.71 19.43 -0.53
C GLU A 57 -13.37 19.57 -1.25
N LYS A 58 -12.32 19.97 -0.52
CA LYS A 58 -10.96 20.18 -1.05
C LYS A 58 -10.06 18.96 -0.84
N LYS A 59 -10.45 17.98 -0.02
CA LYS A 59 -9.58 16.84 0.34
C LYS A 59 -9.09 16.06 -0.87
N ALA A 60 -9.94 15.82 -1.87
CA ALA A 60 -9.55 15.16 -3.12
C ALA A 60 -8.43 15.90 -3.87
N LEU A 61 -8.38 17.23 -3.78
CA LEU A 61 -7.39 18.06 -4.47
C LEU A 61 -6.00 17.94 -3.83
N PHE A 62 -5.95 17.82 -2.51
CA PHE A 62 -4.69 17.88 -1.75
C PHE A 62 -4.14 16.52 -1.33
N VAL A 63 -4.97 15.46 -1.33
CA VAL A 63 -4.53 14.14 -0.82
C VAL A 63 -3.30 13.61 -1.55
N ILE A 64 -3.23 13.76 -2.89
CA ILE A 64 -2.09 13.28 -3.67
C ILE A 64 -0.82 14.05 -3.35
N ASP A 65 -0.91 15.38 -3.25
CA ASP A 65 0.24 16.23 -2.96
C ASP A 65 0.78 15.97 -1.56
N ILE A 66 -0.11 15.86 -0.57
CA ILE A 66 0.24 15.51 0.81
C ILE A 66 0.91 14.13 0.88
N LEU A 67 0.36 13.12 0.18
CA LEU A 67 0.97 11.81 0.13
C LEU A 67 2.37 11.86 -0.49
N ASN A 68 2.53 12.60 -1.60
CA ASN A 68 3.82 12.74 -2.25
C ASN A 68 4.87 13.36 -1.32
N GLU A 69 4.51 14.43 -0.59
CA GLU A 69 5.37 15.02 0.45
C GLU A 69 5.75 14.02 1.54
N MET A 70 4.77 13.27 2.06
CA MET A 70 4.98 12.28 3.13
C MET A 70 5.94 11.18 2.69
N PHE A 71 5.92 10.83 1.40
CA PHE A 71 6.80 9.83 0.82
C PHE A 71 8.04 10.40 0.14
N GLU A 72 8.43 11.67 0.34
CA GLU A 72 9.64 12.19 -0.31
C GLU A 72 10.93 11.51 0.15
N ILE A 73 10.97 10.98 1.38
CA ILE A 73 12.16 10.38 2.02
C ILE A 73 12.71 9.18 1.20
N ASN A 74 14.04 9.12 1.05
CA ASN A 74 14.75 8.11 0.24
C ASN A 74 15.02 6.78 0.99
N GLU A 75 14.24 6.44 1.99
CA GLU A 75 14.40 5.21 2.77
C GLU A 75 13.49 4.10 2.24
N ASN A 76 13.88 2.84 2.49
CA ASN A 76 12.98 1.71 2.24
C ASN A 76 11.85 1.76 3.27
N ILE A 77 10.60 1.84 2.81
CA ILE A 77 9.44 2.02 3.69
C ILE A 77 8.53 0.78 3.63
N VAL A 78 8.05 0.39 4.81
CA VAL A 78 6.91 -0.52 4.97
C VAL A 78 5.71 0.33 5.38
N VAL A 79 4.68 0.39 4.55
CA VAL A 79 3.46 1.16 4.82
C VAL A 79 2.39 0.23 5.38
N SER A 80 1.82 0.62 6.52
CA SER A 80 0.66 0.01 7.15
C SER A 80 -0.45 1.04 7.36
N ASP A 81 -1.61 0.57 7.82
CA ASP A 81 -2.73 1.40 8.28
C ASP A 81 -3.06 2.51 7.27
N PHE A 82 -3.40 2.17 6.02
CA PHE A 82 -3.72 3.14 4.97
C PHE A 82 -5.20 3.07 4.53
N GLU A 83 -6.06 2.47 5.35
CA GLU A 83 -7.50 2.27 5.14
C GLU A 83 -8.23 3.56 4.77
N MET A 84 -7.76 4.71 5.27
CA MET A 84 -8.43 5.97 4.96
C MET A 84 -8.35 6.34 3.49
N LEU A 85 -7.37 5.82 2.74
CA LEU A 85 -7.23 6.07 1.31
C LEU A 85 -8.40 5.51 0.51
N PHE A 86 -9.13 4.54 1.05
CA PHE A 86 -10.34 3.99 0.43
C PHE A 86 -11.57 4.88 0.59
N ASN A 87 -11.47 5.99 1.34
CA ASN A 87 -12.56 6.95 1.44
C ASN A 87 -12.88 7.52 0.04
N PRO A 88 -14.10 7.33 -0.49
CA PRO A 88 -14.47 7.79 -1.84
C PRO A 88 -14.30 9.31 -2.03
N SER A 89 -14.35 10.08 -0.95
CA SER A 89 -14.17 11.53 -0.96
C SER A 89 -12.76 11.95 -1.38
N TYR A 90 -11.77 11.05 -1.31
CA TYR A 90 -10.41 11.31 -1.78
C TYR A 90 -10.23 11.11 -3.28
N GLN A 91 -11.17 10.44 -3.97
CA GLN A 91 -11.10 10.20 -5.41
C GLN A 91 -9.74 9.61 -5.86
N LEU A 92 -9.14 8.81 -5.00
CA LEU A 92 -7.83 8.19 -5.18
C LEU A 92 -8.02 6.69 -5.39
N ASP A 93 -7.23 6.10 -6.29
CA ASP A 93 -7.05 4.65 -6.38
C ASP A 93 -5.81 4.28 -5.55
N PRO A 94 -5.95 3.69 -4.35
CA PRO A 94 -4.82 3.49 -3.45
C PRO A 94 -3.77 2.53 -4.02
N LEU A 95 -4.18 1.46 -4.70
CA LEU A 95 -3.24 0.49 -5.24
C LEU A 95 -2.45 1.09 -6.40
N LYS A 96 -3.11 1.82 -7.32
CA LYS A 96 -2.41 2.51 -8.41
C LYS A 96 -1.44 3.56 -7.89
N TYR A 97 -1.80 4.29 -6.83
CA TYR A 97 -0.90 5.25 -6.19
C TYR A 97 0.39 4.56 -5.74
N PHE A 98 0.29 3.47 -4.97
CA PHE A 98 1.47 2.76 -4.47
C PHE A 98 2.27 2.05 -5.55
N ILE A 99 1.62 1.53 -6.61
CA ILE A 99 2.33 0.96 -7.77
C ILE A 99 3.19 2.06 -8.42
N ASN A 100 2.63 3.24 -8.66
CA ASN A 100 3.37 4.36 -9.24
C ASN A 100 4.52 4.81 -8.32
N LEU A 101 4.29 4.83 -7.01
CA LEU A 101 5.33 5.16 -6.03
C LEU A 101 6.46 4.12 -6.05
N SER A 102 6.14 2.83 -6.18
CA SER A 102 7.10 1.72 -6.19
C SER A 102 8.06 1.73 -7.39
N ASN A 103 7.69 2.40 -8.49
CA ASN A 103 8.57 2.57 -9.64
C ASN A 103 9.77 3.49 -9.37
N LYS A 104 9.67 4.35 -8.36
CA LYS A 104 10.70 5.34 -8.01
C LYS A 104 11.50 4.96 -6.77
N ARG A 105 10.91 4.16 -5.88
CA ARG A 105 11.51 3.80 -4.58
C ARG A 105 11.02 2.44 -4.10
N LYS A 106 11.78 1.80 -3.21
CA LYS A 106 11.39 0.52 -2.61
C LYS A 106 10.39 0.75 -1.49
N ILE A 107 9.18 0.26 -1.72
CA ILE A 107 8.06 0.31 -0.79
C ILE A 107 7.42 -1.09 -0.69
N ILE A 108 7.04 -1.45 0.52
CA ILE A 108 6.29 -2.68 0.83
C ILE A 108 4.98 -2.23 1.48
N LEU A 109 3.85 -2.79 1.05
CA LEU A 109 2.56 -2.58 1.71
C LEU A 109 2.23 -3.75 2.63
N GLU A 110 1.79 -3.47 3.85
CA GLU A 110 1.01 -4.41 4.65
C GLU A 110 -0.47 -4.18 4.30
N TRP A 111 -1.04 -5.05 3.48
CA TRP A 111 -2.40 -4.87 2.99
C TRP A 111 -3.40 -4.81 4.15
N CYS A 112 -4.21 -3.76 4.19
CA CYS A 112 -5.16 -3.49 5.26
C CYS A 112 -6.55 -4.11 5.05
N GLY A 113 -6.76 -4.84 3.96
CA GLY A 113 -7.97 -5.62 3.74
C GLY A 113 -7.66 -7.12 3.67
N ASP A 114 -8.47 -7.84 2.90
CA ASP A 114 -8.36 -9.29 2.74
C ASP A 114 -7.69 -9.67 1.42
N PHE A 115 -7.19 -10.90 1.38
CA PHE A 115 -6.70 -11.55 0.17
C PHE A 115 -7.36 -12.93 0.02
N ASP A 116 -8.14 -13.11 -1.04
CA ASP A 116 -8.91 -14.34 -1.27
C ASP A 116 -8.17 -15.41 -2.08
N GLY A 117 -6.92 -15.15 -2.47
CA GLY A 117 -6.12 -16.00 -3.35
C GLY A 117 -5.96 -15.45 -4.77
N GLU A 118 -6.85 -14.55 -5.20
CA GLU A 118 -6.82 -13.93 -6.53
C GLU A 118 -6.95 -12.40 -6.50
N ASN A 119 -7.63 -11.88 -5.47
CA ASN A 119 -7.97 -10.47 -5.32
C ASN A 119 -7.47 -9.94 -3.98
N LEU A 120 -6.92 -8.73 -4.03
CA LEU A 120 -6.81 -7.86 -2.85
C LEU A 120 -8.14 -7.13 -2.70
N THR A 121 -8.85 -7.37 -1.61
CA THR A 121 -10.15 -6.74 -1.33
C THR A 121 -10.07 -5.84 -0.12
N TYR A 122 -10.88 -4.79 -0.11
CA TYR A 122 -11.07 -3.92 1.04
C TYR A 122 -12.56 -3.59 1.20
N ALA A 123 -13.00 -3.46 2.46
CA ALA A 123 -14.39 -3.27 2.89
C ALA A 123 -15.35 -4.39 2.47
N THR A 124 -16.61 -4.27 2.89
CA THR A 124 -17.67 -5.24 2.57
C THR A 124 -18.31 -4.89 1.23
N PRO A 125 -18.66 -5.88 0.37
CA PRO A 125 -19.42 -5.61 -0.85
C PRO A 125 -20.68 -4.77 -0.57
N ASN A 126 -21.02 -3.88 -1.50
CA ASN A 126 -22.12 -2.90 -1.42
C ASN A 126 -21.85 -1.63 -0.60
N TYR A 127 -20.67 -1.48 0.02
CA TYR A 127 -20.23 -0.20 0.56
C TYR A 127 -19.48 0.61 -0.49
N LEU A 128 -19.52 1.95 -0.37
CA LEU A 128 -18.91 2.85 -1.34
C LEU A 128 -17.37 2.77 -1.38
N ASP A 129 -16.77 2.34 -0.27
CA ASP A 129 -15.34 2.10 -0.11
C ASP A 129 -14.92 0.67 -0.48
N TYR A 130 -15.85 -0.17 -0.96
CA TYR A 130 -15.54 -1.52 -1.42
C TYR A 130 -14.66 -1.49 -2.66
N ILE A 131 -13.52 -2.17 -2.58
CA ILE A 131 -12.63 -2.37 -3.72
C ILE A 131 -12.18 -3.83 -3.82
N ALA A 132 -12.03 -4.31 -5.05
CA ALA A 132 -11.40 -5.57 -5.38
C ALA A 132 -10.38 -5.38 -6.52
N TYR A 133 -9.11 -5.70 -6.26
CA TYR A 133 -8.03 -5.66 -7.25
C TYR A 133 -7.58 -7.08 -7.60
N LYS A 134 -7.81 -7.49 -8.83
CA LYS A 134 -7.24 -8.74 -9.37
C LYS A 134 -5.72 -8.66 -9.43
N VAL A 135 -5.03 -9.62 -8.81
CA VAL A 135 -3.56 -9.65 -8.77
C VAL A 135 -2.95 -9.73 -10.17
N ASP A 136 -3.49 -10.59 -11.04
CA ASP A 136 -2.96 -10.79 -12.41
C ASP A 136 -2.98 -9.52 -13.29
N LYS A 137 -3.86 -8.56 -12.97
CA LYS A 137 -4.02 -7.29 -13.70
C LYS A 137 -3.10 -6.17 -13.24
N HIS A 138 -2.37 -6.34 -12.14
CA HIS A 138 -1.55 -5.29 -11.56
C HIS A 138 -0.08 -5.74 -11.45
N ASN A 139 0.86 -4.79 -11.48
CA ASN A 139 2.29 -5.08 -11.32
C ASN A 139 2.65 -5.22 -9.83
N ILE A 140 2.10 -6.24 -9.17
CA ILE A 140 2.26 -6.49 -7.73
C ILE A 140 2.74 -7.92 -7.46
N THR A 141 3.48 -8.09 -6.37
CA THR A 141 3.79 -9.40 -5.79
C THR A 141 3.08 -9.52 -4.45
N CYS A 142 2.08 -10.39 -4.38
CA CYS A 142 1.40 -10.73 -3.13
C CYS A 142 2.20 -11.78 -2.36
N VAL A 143 2.48 -11.51 -1.09
CA VAL A 143 3.21 -12.41 -0.19
C VAL A 143 2.23 -13.00 0.83
N ILE A 144 2.11 -14.33 0.84
CA ILE A 144 1.19 -15.09 1.71
C ILE A 144 1.88 -16.02 2.70
#